data_AF-A0A2M7FRV2-F1
#
_entry.id   AF-A0A2M7FRV2-F1
#
_cell.length_a   1.000
_cell.length_b   1.000
_cell.length_c   1.000
_cell.angle_alpha   90.00
_cell.angle_beta   90.00
_cell.angle_gamma   90.00
#
_symmetry.space_group_name_H-M   'P 1'
#
loop_
_entity.id
_entity.type
_entity.pdbx_description
1 polymer ?
#
loop_
_entity_poly.entity_id
_entity_poly.type
_entity_poly.pdbx_seq_one_letter_code
_entity_poly.pdbx_strand_id
1 'polypeptide(L)'
;MSTVTLAALRQYTLNNAENNAQPLAEFVCAYFDSADPDELQLRGPAKLMAMACAHWRLLDTPADAFDARIRVFNPTLAEDGFSSEHTVIQIVHKDMPFLVDSVTMAINRSGRIAHWIVHPLLTIERDAHGDLCRTVAANARVHDQAHTQSFILLECDRIVRAQERDAVAAEISRVLGDVAAAVTDWPAMLARLQSVCNESERRPSPSSGQHEGVAFLRWLQEQHFTFLGARDYTLSRSGDEVRLEAVAHSGLGILRGEAQTPVSLLPKDALEFVESDQLVLATKAMTRATVHRPAWLDYLAVKRFDESGQVVGETRFLGLYTSKAYAAPVSEIPQVRRRAVAVMAAADVVPDSHAAKSLQAILDAYPRDELMQVDAPTLIAHAVGILRLQER
;
A
#
# COMPACT_ATOMS: atom_id res chain seq x y z
N MET A 1 17.73 14.38 -25.87
CA MET A 1 17.94 15.55 -24.99
C MET A 1 18.44 15.12 -23.61
N SER A 2 17.83 14.12 -22.96
CA SER A 2 18.33 13.52 -21.69
C SER A 2 19.85 13.28 -21.63
N THR A 3 20.41 12.61 -22.65
CA THR A 3 21.85 12.25 -22.69
C THR A 3 22.80 13.46 -22.75
N VAL A 4 22.39 14.57 -23.36
CA VAL A 4 23.22 15.78 -23.46
C VAL A 4 23.25 16.52 -22.12
N THR A 5 22.10 16.62 -21.45
CA THR A 5 22.00 17.26 -20.14
C THR A 5 22.78 16.48 -19.07
N LEU A 6 22.69 15.15 -19.07
CA LEU A 6 23.46 14.30 -18.16
C LEU A 6 24.97 14.34 -18.45
N ALA A 7 25.38 14.43 -19.72
CA ALA A 7 26.80 14.59 -20.06
C ALA A 7 27.37 15.93 -19.58
N ALA A 8 26.61 17.02 -19.73
CA ALA A 8 26.99 18.33 -19.21
C ALA A 8 27.07 18.33 -17.67
N LEU A 9 26.11 17.68 -17.00
CA LEU A 9 26.11 17.50 -15.55
C LEU A 9 27.33 16.68 -15.07
N ARG A 10 27.66 15.60 -15.78
CA ARG A 10 28.84 14.78 -15.50
C ARG A 10 30.12 15.61 -15.57
N GLN A 11 30.29 16.35 -16.67
CA GLN A 11 31.48 17.16 -16.90
C GLN A 11 31.60 18.29 -15.87
N TYR A 12 30.48 18.93 -15.54
CA TYR A 12 30.43 19.94 -14.49
C TYR A 12 30.85 19.33 -13.14
N THR A 13 30.35 18.15 -12.80
CA THR A 13 30.68 17.46 -11.54
C THR A 13 32.17 17.13 -11.47
N LEU A 14 32.76 16.59 -12.54
CA LEU A 14 34.20 16.29 -12.60
C LEU A 14 35.08 17.53 -12.40
N ASN A 15 34.65 18.69 -12.91
CA ASN A 15 35.41 19.93 -12.83
C ASN A 15 35.29 20.64 -11.47
N ASN A 16 34.26 20.36 -10.68
CA ASN A 16 33.94 21.11 -9.46
C ASN A 16 33.95 20.26 -8.18
N ALA A 17 34.20 18.95 -8.28
CA ALA A 17 34.32 18.09 -7.11
C ALA A 17 35.70 18.25 -6.46
N GLU A 18 35.73 18.62 -5.18
CA GLU A 18 36.98 18.81 -4.42
C GLU A 18 37.71 17.49 -4.12
N ASN A 19 36.96 16.41 -3.87
CA ASN A 19 37.45 15.05 -3.60
C ASN A 19 36.52 14.02 -4.28
N ASN A 20 37.02 12.82 -4.58
CA ASN A 20 36.23 11.72 -5.16
C ASN A 20 35.44 12.10 -6.43
N ALA A 21 36.03 12.94 -7.30
CA ALA A 21 35.37 13.51 -8.47
C ALA A 21 34.71 12.49 -9.40
N GLN A 22 35.40 11.37 -9.65
CA GLN A 22 34.89 10.31 -10.52
C GLN A 22 33.71 9.54 -9.87
N PRO A 23 33.82 8.98 -8.65
CA PRO A 23 32.67 8.40 -7.96
C PRO A 23 31.46 9.33 -7.85
N LEU A 24 31.69 10.61 -7.53
CA LEU A 24 30.62 11.59 -7.41
C LEU A 24 29.96 11.86 -8.76
N ALA A 25 30.73 11.99 -9.84
CA ALA A 25 30.16 12.19 -11.17
C ALA A 25 29.32 10.99 -11.63
N GLU A 26 29.76 9.77 -11.32
CA GLU A 26 29.00 8.54 -11.60
C GLU A 26 27.69 8.49 -10.80
N PHE A 27 27.75 8.84 -9.52
CA PHE A 27 26.56 8.97 -8.68
C PHE A 27 25.57 9.98 -9.21
N VAL A 28 26.01 11.22 -9.47
CA VAL A 28 25.14 12.31 -9.91
C VAL A 28 24.43 11.94 -11.21
N CYS A 29 25.13 11.28 -12.15
CA CYS A 29 24.50 10.77 -13.37
C CYS A 29 23.46 9.69 -13.07
N ALA A 30 23.81 8.68 -12.27
CA ALA A 30 22.87 7.62 -11.88
C ALA A 30 21.65 8.16 -11.12
N TYR A 31 21.85 9.21 -10.31
CA TYR A 31 20.85 9.83 -9.47
C TYR A 31 19.72 10.50 -10.28
N PHE A 32 20.07 11.09 -11.42
CA PHE A 32 19.13 11.82 -12.29
C PHE A 32 18.82 11.10 -13.61
N ASP A 33 19.25 9.84 -13.79
CA ASP A 33 19.15 9.12 -15.06
C ASP A 33 17.69 9.00 -15.57
N SER A 34 16.75 8.79 -14.65
CA SER A 34 15.32 8.68 -14.94
C SER A 34 14.54 9.99 -14.73
N ALA A 35 15.20 11.10 -14.43
CA ALA A 35 14.55 12.39 -14.20
C ALA A 35 14.13 13.05 -15.52
N ASP A 36 13.09 13.89 -15.46
CA ASP A 36 12.61 14.65 -16.61
C ASP A 36 13.72 15.57 -17.17
N PRO A 37 14.12 15.45 -18.45
CA PRO A 37 15.17 16.27 -19.05
C PRO A 37 14.92 17.78 -18.96
N ASP A 38 13.65 18.21 -19.01
CA ASP A 38 13.28 19.62 -18.96
C ASP A 38 13.49 20.18 -17.54
N GLU A 39 13.16 19.40 -16.51
CA GLU A 39 13.48 19.73 -15.10
C GLU A 39 15.00 19.82 -14.87
N LEU A 40 15.76 18.88 -15.45
CA LEU A 40 17.22 18.91 -15.34
C LEU A 40 17.81 20.16 -16.02
N GLN A 41 17.30 20.52 -17.18
CA GLN A 41 17.75 21.71 -17.91
C GLN A 41 17.40 22.99 -17.15
N LEU A 42 16.17 23.10 -16.62
CA LEU A 42 15.69 24.28 -15.88
C LEU A 42 16.54 24.55 -14.63
N ARG A 43 16.98 23.50 -13.94
CA ARG A 43 17.73 23.62 -12.68
C ARG A 43 19.21 23.86 -12.88
N GLY A 44 19.76 23.39 -14.00
CA GLY A 44 21.16 23.56 -14.36
C GLY A 44 22.13 22.71 -13.52
N PRO A 45 23.34 22.48 -14.02
CA PRO A 45 24.24 21.46 -13.47
C PRO A 45 24.76 21.80 -12.06
N ALA A 46 24.93 23.07 -11.73
CA ALA A 46 25.39 23.51 -10.41
C ALA A 46 24.41 23.13 -9.29
N LYS A 47 23.13 23.45 -9.46
CA LYS A 47 22.09 23.12 -8.47
C LYS A 47 21.89 21.62 -8.36
N LEU A 48 21.83 20.90 -9.49
CA LEU A 48 21.67 19.43 -9.50
C LEU A 48 22.82 18.72 -8.78
N MET A 49 24.07 19.12 -9.05
CA MET A 49 25.23 18.58 -8.33
C MET A 49 25.11 18.84 -6.83
N ALA A 50 24.79 20.06 -6.40
CA ALA A 50 24.63 20.40 -4.98
C ALA A 50 23.52 19.59 -4.29
N MET A 51 22.37 19.41 -4.96
CA MET A 51 21.25 18.60 -4.47
C MET A 51 21.65 17.13 -4.27
N ALA A 52 22.33 16.54 -5.25
CA ALA A 52 22.85 15.17 -5.17
C ALA A 52 23.94 15.04 -4.09
N CYS A 53 24.87 16.00 -3.97
CA CYS A 53 25.89 16.00 -2.91
C CYS A 53 25.28 16.10 -1.51
N ALA A 54 24.22 16.92 -1.34
CA ALA A 54 23.48 16.98 -0.08
C ALA A 54 22.84 15.63 0.27
N HIS A 55 22.28 14.92 -0.72
CA HIS A 55 21.69 13.60 -0.51
C HIS A 55 22.75 12.51 -0.28
N TRP A 56 23.90 12.59 -0.96
CA TRP A 56 25.04 11.71 -0.72
C TRP A 56 25.50 11.79 0.73
N ARG A 57 25.66 13.01 1.28
CA ARG A 57 26.03 13.23 2.69
C ARG A 57 25.05 12.60 3.67
N LEU A 58 23.77 12.45 3.29
CA LEU A 58 22.76 11.79 4.14
C LEU A 58 23.14 10.33 4.42
N LEU A 59 23.87 9.65 3.53
CA LEU A 59 24.27 8.26 3.68
C LEU A 59 25.14 8.00 4.92
N ASP A 60 25.85 9.02 5.38
CA ASP A 60 26.75 8.93 6.54
C ASP A 60 26.05 9.26 7.86
N THR A 61 24.76 9.60 7.81
CA THR A 61 23.93 9.78 9.00
C THR A 61 23.41 8.44 9.53
N PRO A 62 23.18 8.32 10.85
CA PRO A 62 22.56 7.14 11.41
C PRO A 62 21.13 6.98 10.87
N ALA A 63 20.75 5.74 10.55
CA ALA A 63 19.37 5.41 10.23
C ALA A 63 18.51 5.42 11.50
N ASP A 64 17.21 5.63 11.31
CA ASP A 64 16.21 5.54 12.37
C ASP A 64 15.83 4.08 12.71
N ALA A 65 14.80 3.91 13.53
CA ALA A 65 14.33 2.59 13.98
C ALA A 65 13.78 1.70 12.84
N PHE A 66 13.51 2.27 11.66
CA PHE A 66 12.99 1.58 10.49
C PHE A 66 14.01 1.50 9.35
N ASP A 67 15.30 1.73 9.64
CA ASP A 67 16.40 1.76 8.66
C ASP A 67 16.24 2.88 7.61
N ALA A 68 15.51 3.95 7.95
CA ALA A 68 15.36 5.13 7.12
C ALA A 68 16.33 6.23 7.56
N ARG A 69 16.92 6.93 6.60
CA ARG A 69 17.61 8.21 6.82
C ARG A 69 16.76 9.30 6.21
N ILE A 70 16.28 10.25 7.01
CA ILE A 70 15.32 11.26 6.57
C ILE A 70 15.84 12.65 6.94
N ARG A 71 15.81 13.57 5.98
CA ARG A 71 16.16 14.98 6.18
C ARG A 71 15.10 15.87 5.55
N VAL A 72 14.47 16.72 6.36
CA VAL A 72 13.47 17.72 5.92
C VAL A 72 14.02 19.12 6.20
N PHE A 73 14.33 19.90 5.18
CA PHE A 73 15.08 21.15 5.34
C PHE A 73 14.76 22.19 4.27
N ASN A 74 15.08 23.46 4.58
CA ASN A 74 15.04 24.54 3.61
C ASN A 74 16.48 24.82 3.19
N PRO A 75 16.88 24.49 1.95
CA PRO A 75 18.28 24.53 1.54
C PRO A 75 18.83 25.96 1.52
N THR A 76 20.08 26.12 1.97
CA THR A 76 20.82 27.38 1.89
C THR A 76 22.13 27.21 1.11
N LEU A 77 22.59 28.28 0.46
CA LEU A 77 23.88 28.24 -0.27
C LEU A 77 25.05 27.88 0.65
N ALA A 78 25.02 28.30 1.91
CA ALA A 78 26.10 28.08 2.87
C ALA A 78 26.18 26.61 3.36
N GLU A 79 25.05 25.97 3.61
CA GLU A 79 25.00 24.61 4.19
C GLU A 79 24.88 23.51 3.13
N ASP A 80 24.15 23.80 2.05
CA ASP A 80 23.74 22.82 1.05
C ASP A 80 24.31 23.08 -0.35
N GLY A 81 24.88 24.27 -0.60
CA GLY A 81 25.38 24.65 -1.92
C GLY A 81 24.29 25.06 -2.91
N PHE A 82 23.02 25.12 -2.48
CA PHE A 82 21.91 25.58 -3.29
C PHE A 82 20.80 26.22 -2.43
N SER A 83 19.93 26.99 -3.08
CA SER A 83 18.70 27.50 -2.46
C SER A 83 17.47 27.04 -3.21
N SER A 84 16.35 26.95 -2.50
CA SER A 84 15.04 26.61 -3.06
C SER A 84 13.95 27.40 -2.33
N GLU A 85 12.92 27.79 -3.07
CA GLU A 85 11.70 28.35 -2.49
C GLU A 85 10.91 27.25 -1.77
N HIS A 86 11.10 26.00 -2.17
CA HIS A 86 10.48 24.81 -1.58
C HIS A 86 11.22 24.30 -0.34
N THR A 87 10.52 23.49 0.46
CA THR A 87 11.16 22.59 1.43
C THR A 87 11.60 21.33 0.70
N VAL A 88 12.83 20.91 0.96
CA VAL A 88 13.44 19.70 0.39
C VAL A 88 13.38 18.58 1.40
N ILE A 89 12.98 17.41 0.93
CA ILE A 89 12.94 16.16 1.68
C ILE A 89 13.87 15.18 0.99
N GLN A 90 14.82 14.63 1.73
CA GLN A 90 15.74 13.59 1.28
C GLN A 90 15.54 12.35 2.14
N ILE A 91 15.39 11.21 1.50
CA ILE A 91 15.18 9.91 2.15
C ILE A 91 16.11 8.89 1.51
N VAL A 92 16.84 8.15 2.34
CA VAL A 92 17.50 6.91 1.93
C VAL A 92 16.89 5.77 2.73
N HIS A 93 16.46 4.72 2.04
CA HIS A 93 15.87 3.54 2.65
C HIS A 93 16.21 2.31 1.82
N LYS A 94 16.20 1.12 2.45
CA LYS A 94 16.27 -0.13 1.71
C LYS A 94 15.15 -0.21 0.67
N ASP A 95 15.46 -0.64 -0.55
CA ASP A 95 14.45 -0.72 -1.60
C ASP A 95 13.33 -1.71 -1.24
N MET A 96 12.10 -1.26 -1.45
CA MET A 96 10.88 -2.06 -1.30
C MET A 96 9.69 -1.41 -2.03
N PRO A 97 8.64 -2.18 -2.34
CA PRO A 97 7.42 -1.63 -2.90
C PRO A 97 6.80 -0.55 -2.02
N PHE A 98 6.09 0.39 -2.65
CA PHE A 98 5.26 1.42 -2.02
C PHE A 98 5.98 2.53 -1.26
N LEU A 99 7.29 2.75 -1.46
CA LEU A 99 7.97 3.85 -0.77
C LEU A 99 7.50 5.23 -1.26
N VAL A 100 7.61 5.48 -2.57
CA VAL A 100 7.38 6.81 -3.17
C VAL A 100 5.92 7.27 -3.04
N ASP A 101 4.97 6.39 -3.34
CA ASP A 101 3.54 6.67 -3.25
C ASP A 101 3.09 6.90 -1.79
N SER A 102 3.61 6.13 -0.82
CA SER A 102 3.32 6.31 0.60
C SER A 102 3.91 7.60 1.17
N VAL A 103 5.15 7.95 0.81
CA VAL A 103 5.77 9.24 1.19
C VAL A 103 4.99 10.40 0.60
N THR A 104 4.68 10.36 -0.70
CA THR A 104 3.88 11.41 -1.37
C THR A 104 2.53 11.59 -0.68
N MET A 105 1.88 10.49 -0.30
CA MET A 105 0.64 10.53 0.44
C MET A 105 0.80 11.17 1.84
N ALA A 106 1.90 10.89 2.55
CA ALA A 106 2.18 11.51 3.84
C ALA A 106 2.32 13.04 3.72
N ILE A 107 3.01 13.51 2.67
CA ILE A 107 3.13 14.94 2.37
C ILE A 107 1.76 15.57 2.10
N ASN A 108 0.95 14.94 1.24
CA ASN A 108 -0.39 15.43 0.92
C ASN A 108 -1.31 15.47 2.15
N ARG A 109 -1.26 14.46 3.04
CA ARG A 109 -2.02 14.45 4.31
C ARG A 109 -1.63 15.60 5.24
N SER A 110 -0.39 16.07 5.12
CA SER A 110 0.10 17.22 5.89
C SER A 110 -0.33 18.58 5.30
N GLY A 111 -1.18 18.57 4.26
CA GLY A 111 -1.73 19.77 3.62
C GLY A 111 -0.79 20.42 2.60
N ARG A 112 0.17 19.67 2.06
CA ARG A 112 1.25 20.17 1.21
C ARG A 112 1.27 19.43 -0.12
N ILE A 113 1.61 20.12 -1.20
CA ILE A 113 1.76 19.55 -2.54
C ILE A 113 3.21 19.11 -2.74
N ALA A 114 3.41 17.94 -3.34
CA ALA A 114 4.70 17.52 -3.86
C ALA A 114 4.90 18.09 -5.28
N HIS A 115 5.90 18.95 -5.46
CA HIS A 115 6.17 19.67 -6.71
C HIS A 115 7.11 18.90 -7.64
N TRP A 116 8.13 18.24 -7.07
CA TRP A 116 9.09 17.48 -7.84
C TRP A 116 9.60 16.29 -7.03
N ILE A 117 9.73 15.13 -7.67
CA ILE A 117 10.22 13.89 -7.05
C ILE A 117 11.27 13.26 -7.96
N VAL A 118 12.41 12.91 -7.37
CA VAL A 118 13.48 12.13 -7.99
C VAL A 118 13.73 10.92 -7.12
N HIS A 119 13.57 9.70 -7.66
CA HIS A 119 13.59 8.49 -6.85
C HIS A 119 14.44 7.33 -7.43
N PRO A 120 15.75 7.54 -7.65
CA PRO A 120 16.61 6.51 -8.23
C PRO A 120 16.82 5.33 -7.26
N LEU A 121 16.94 4.14 -7.84
CA LEU A 121 17.41 2.95 -7.13
C LEU A 121 18.92 2.82 -7.38
N LEU A 122 19.71 2.81 -6.31
CA LEU A 122 21.16 2.75 -6.40
C LEU A 122 21.70 1.59 -5.57
N THR A 123 22.60 0.80 -6.16
CA THR A 123 23.39 -0.19 -5.43
C THR A 123 24.57 0.52 -4.80
N ILE A 124 24.69 0.40 -3.47
CA ILE A 124 25.75 1.04 -2.69
C ILE A 124 26.71 -0.02 -2.18
N GLU A 125 27.99 0.09 -2.54
CA GLU A 125 29.07 -0.72 -1.99
C GLU A 125 29.92 0.12 -1.04
N ARG A 126 30.10 -0.36 0.18
CA ARG A 126 31.00 0.23 1.18
C ARG A 126 32.22 -0.67 1.38
N ASP A 127 33.38 -0.10 1.67
CA ASP A 127 34.56 -0.89 2.07
C ASP A 127 34.44 -1.45 3.49
N ALA A 128 35.49 -2.14 3.92
CA ALA A 128 35.62 -2.69 5.27
C ALA A 128 35.63 -1.63 6.40
N HIS A 129 35.85 -0.36 6.07
CA HIS A 129 35.80 0.76 7.01
C HIS A 129 34.41 1.41 7.08
N GLY A 130 33.50 1.00 6.18
CA GLY A 130 32.16 1.55 6.05
C GLY A 130 32.09 2.77 5.13
N ASP A 131 33.18 3.12 4.46
CA ASP A 131 33.23 4.25 3.54
C ASP A 131 32.64 3.86 2.18
N LEU A 132 31.95 4.82 1.54
CA LEU A 132 31.29 4.59 0.27
C LEU A 132 32.31 4.47 -0.87
N CYS A 133 32.44 3.27 -1.45
CA CYS A 133 33.41 2.99 -2.50
C CYS A 133 32.81 3.07 -3.90
N ARG A 134 31.55 2.67 -4.06
CA ARG A 134 30.92 2.60 -5.38
C ARG A 134 29.42 2.79 -5.29
N THR A 135 28.90 3.57 -6.22
CA THR A 135 27.46 3.69 -6.47
C THR A 135 27.17 3.41 -7.92
N VAL A 136 26.27 2.46 -8.18
CA VAL A 136 25.84 2.12 -9.53
C VAL A 136 24.33 2.21 -9.58
N ALA A 137 23.77 2.73 -10.68
CA ALA A 137 22.34 2.65 -10.93
C ALA A 137 21.90 1.18 -10.88
N ALA A 138 20.94 0.86 -10.02
CA ALA A 138 20.36 -0.47 -9.98
C ALA A 138 19.66 -0.72 -11.32
N ASN A 139 19.96 -1.87 -11.91
CA ASN A 139 19.32 -2.30 -13.15
C ASN A 139 19.10 -3.81 -13.10
N ALA A 140 18.24 -4.32 -13.97
CA ALA A 140 17.85 -5.74 -13.99
C ALA A 140 19.03 -6.73 -14.09
N ARG A 141 20.24 -6.28 -14.46
CA ARG A 141 21.44 -7.13 -14.59
C ARG A 141 22.36 -7.07 -13.35
N VAL A 142 22.22 -6.07 -12.49
CA VAL A 142 23.06 -5.82 -11.29
C VAL A 142 22.17 -5.82 -10.02
N HIS A 143 21.04 -6.52 -10.05
CA HIS A 143 20.07 -6.49 -8.94
C HIS A 143 20.55 -7.33 -7.75
N ASP A 144 21.42 -6.74 -6.93
CA ASP A 144 21.62 -7.20 -5.57
C ASP A 144 20.60 -6.53 -4.64
N GLN A 145 19.50 -7.22 -4.39
CA GLN A 145 18.43 -6.73 -3.51
C GLN A 145 18.93 -6.40 -2.10
N ALA A 146 20.04 -6.99 -1.63
CA ALA A 146 20.55 -6.75 -0.29
C ALA A 146 21.24 -5.37 -0.18
N HIS A 147 21.82 -4.89 -1.29
CA HIS A 147 22.59 -3.63 -1.34
C HIS A 147 21.89 -2.52 -2.13
N THR A 148 20.69 -2.77 -2.64
CA THR A 148 19.89 -1.76 -3.35
C THR A 148 19.18 -0.84 -2.37
N GLN A 149 19.41 0.46 -2.52
CA GLN A 149 18.79 1.52 -1.72
C GLN A 149 17.91 2.38 -2.63
N SER A 150 16.74 2.75 -2.11
CA SER A 150 15.87 3.75 -2.70
C SER A 150 16.24 5.11 -2.13
N PHE A 151 16.65 6.01 -3.02
CA PHE A 151 16.82 7.43 -2.68
C PHE A 151 15.55 8.15 -3.11
N ILE A 152 14.99 9.00 -2.27
CA ILE A 152 13.83 9.82 -2.61
C ILE A 152 14.16 11.27 -2.27
N LEU A 153 14.26 12.09 -3.30
CA LEU A 153 14.30 13.55 -3.18
C LEU A 153 12.93 14.08 -3.56
N LEU A 154 12.34 14.89 -2.69
CA LEU A 154 11.03 15.50 -2.89
C LEU A 154 11.09 16.99 -2.54
N GLU A 155 10.61 17.85 -3.45
CA GLU A 155 10.35 19.27 -3.17
C GLU A 155 8.85 19.45 -2.87
N CYS A 156 8.50 20.09 -1.75
CA CYS A 156 7.11 20.39 -1.38
C CYS A 156 6.90 21.87 -1.02
N ASP A 157 5.65 22.25 -0.75
CA ASP A 157 5.32 23.58 -0.25
C ASP A 157 6.22 23.99 0.93
N ARG A 158 6.61 25.26 0.95
CA ARG A 158 7.58 25.76 1.92
C ARG A 158 7.07 25.65 3.35
N ILE A 159 7.80 24.91 4.18
CA ILE A 159 7.58 24.77 5.62
C ILE A 159 8.52 25.71 6.36
N VAL A 160 7.99 26.80 6.90
CA VAL A 160 8.79 27.85 7.56
C VAL A 160 9.23 27.43 8.97
N ARG A 161 8.33 26.83 9.76
CA ARG A 161 8.61 26.47 11.16
C ARG A 161 9.41 25.16 11.24
N ALA A 162 10.47 25.15 12.06
CA ALA A 162 11.29 23.96 12.27
C ALA A 162 10.47 22.80 12.86
N GLN A 163 9.65 23.07 13.87
CA GLN A 163 8.78 22.07 14.49
C GLN A 163 7.84 21.37 13.49
N GLU A 164 7.35 22.09 12.48
CA GLU A 164 6.52 21.48 11.43
C GLU A 164 7.33 20.58 10.50
N ARG A 165 8.60 20.93 10.23
CA ARG A 165 9.51 20.06 9.47
C ARG A 165 9.84 18.79 10.25
N ASP A 166 10.09 18.91 11.55
CA ASP A 166 10.33 17.76 12.43
C ASP A 166 9.12 16.84 12.49
N ALA A 167 7.90 17.42 12.56
CA ALA A 167 6.66 16.64 12.51
C ALA A 167 6.48 15.90 11.18
N VAL A 168 6.83 16.53 10.04
CA VAL A 168 6.81 15.86 8.73
C VAL A 168 7.85 14.73 8.68
N ALA A 169 9.07 14.94 9.18
CA ALA A 169 10.09 13.90 9.25
C ALA A 169 9.61 12.69 10.08
N ALA A 170 9.00 12.94 11.24
CA ALA A 170 8.45 11.89 12.11
C ALA A 170 7.29 11.12 11.45
N GLU A 171 6.38 11.82 10.75
CA GLU A 171 5.28 11.16 10.03
C GLU A 171 5.80 10.32 8.85
N ILE A 172 6.82 10.80 8.11
CA ILE A 172 7.48 10.01 7.06
C ILE A 172 8.12 8.75 7.66
N SER A 173 8.89 8.89 8.74
CA SER A 173 9.51 7.75 9.45
C SER A 173 8.46 6.71 9.84
N ARG A 174 7.35 7.14 10.45
CA ARG A 174 6.24 6.25 10.82
C ARG A 174 5.63 5.54 9.61
N VAL A 175 5.40 6.25 8.51
CA VAL A 175 4.85 5.69 7.26
C VAL A 175 5.81 4.68 6.64
N LEU A 176 7.12 4.96 6.62
CA LEU A 176 8.13 4.00 6.15
C LEU A 176 8.17 2.75 7.04
N GLY A 177 7.97 2.90 8.35
CA GLY A 177 7.76 1.78 9.27
C GLY A 177 6.54 0.92 8.92
N ASP A 178 5.39 1.55 8.59
CA ASP A 178 4.20 0.84 8.11
C ASP A 178 4.47 0.07 6.81
N VAL A 179 5.17 0.69 5.84
CA VAL A 179 5.57 0.05 4.57
C VAL A 179 6.47 -1.15 4.85
N ALA A 180 7.53 -0.97 5.63
CA ALA A 180 8.49 -2.03 5.96
C ALA A 180 7.83 -3.20 6.67
N ALA A 181 6.92 -2.93 7.61
CA ALA A 181 6.17 -3.96 8.31
C ALA A 181 5.25 -4.74 7.35
N ALA A 182 4.47 -4.04 6.52
CA ALA A 182 3.54 -4.66 5.57
C ALA A 182 4.27 -5.54 4.54
N VAL A 183 5.38 -5.05 3.97
CA VAL A 183 6.17 -5.79 2.98
C VAL A 183 6.88 -6.99 3.62
N THR A 184 7.50 -6.82 4.79
CA THR A 184 8.23 -7.90 5.47
C THR A 184 7.30 -9.02 5.92
N ASP A 185 6.13 -8.69 6.45
CA ASP A 185 5.16 -9.69 6.94
C ASP A 185 4.23 -10.22 5.85
N TRP A 186 4.35 -9.75 4.62
CA TRP A 186 3.51 -10.21 3.51
C TRP A 186 3.43 -11.75 3.40
N PRO A 187 4.56 -12.50 3.42
CA PRO A 187 4.50 -13.96 3.38
C PRO A 187 3.77 -14.56 4.59
N ALA A 188 3.94 -13.98 5.79
CA ALA A 188 3.28 -14.44 7.00
C ALA A 188 1.76 -14.19 6.96
N MET A 189 1.32 -13.07 6.38
CA MET A 189 -0.10 -12.79 6.16
C MET A 189 -0.72 -13.79 5.17
N LEU A 190 -0.02 -14.12 4.08
CA LEU A 190 -0.47 -15.16 3.14
C LEU A 190 -0.52 -16.55 3.79
N ALA A 191 0.46 -16.90 4.62
CA ALA A 191 0.45 -18.16 5.36
C ALA A 191 -0.74 -18.22 6.34
N ARG A 192 -1.07 -17.10 7.02
CA ARG A 192 -2.26 -17.01 7.87
C ARG A 192 -3.55 -17.18 7.07
N LEU A 193 -3.65 -16.53 5.90
CA LEU A 193 -4.80 -16.68 4.98
C LEU A 193 -4.98 -18.15 4.55
N GLN A 194 -3.89 -18.84 4.23
CA GLN A 194 -3.92 -20.26 3.90
C GLN A 194 -4.33 -21.13 5.09
N SER A 195 -3.86 -20.81 6.31
CA SER A 195 -4.28 -21.51 7.53
C SER A 195 -5.79 -21.46 7.71
N VAL A 196 -6.40 -20.27 7.63
CA VAL A 196 -7.85 -20.11 7.82
C VAL A 196 -8.68 -20.77 6.71
N CYS A 197 -8.17 -20.79 5.46
CA CYS A 197 -8.77 -21.57 4.38
C CYS A 197 -8.76 -23.07 4.72
N ASN A 198 -7.62 -23.61 5.14
CA ASN A 198 -7.46 -25.03 5.48
C ASN A 198 -8.32 -25.43 6.69
N GLU A 199 -8.39 -24.59 7.73
CA GLU A 199 -9.27 -24.77 8.88
C GLU A 199 -10.74 -24.85 8.45
N SER A 200 -11.15 -23.97 7.54
CA SER A 200 -12.52 -23.93 7.01
C SER A 200 -12.88 -25.16 6.17
N GLU A 201 -11.93 -25.67 5.37
CA GLU A 201 -12.14 -26.85 4.51
C GLU A 201 -12.15 -28.18 5.27
N ARG A 202 -11.46 -28.26 6.41
CA ARG A 202 -11.41 -29.49 7.25
C ARG A 202 -12.72 -29.80 7.97
N ARG A 203 -13.68 -28.86 7.97
CA ARG A 203 -14.95 -29.06 8.66
C ARG A 203 -15.75 -30.23 8.07
N PRO A 204 -16.45 -31.00 8.91
CA PRO A 204 -17.48 -31.91 8.43
C PRO A 204 -18.60 -31.11 7.73
N SER A 205 -18.94 -31.48 6.50
CA SER A 205 -20.03 -30.89 5.71
C SER A 205 -20.00 -29.35 5.61
N PRO A 206 -18.99 -28.76 4.95
CA PRO A 206 -18.90 -27.31 4.78
C PRO A 206 -20.11 -26.75 4.03
N SER A 207 -20.65 -25.62 4.51
CA SER A 207 -21.81 -24.96 3.90
C SER A 207 -21.48 -24.42 2.50
N SER A 208 -22.50 -24.08 1.71
CA SER A 208 -22.27 -23.41 0.43
C SER A 208 -21.61 -22.04 0.63
N GLY A 209 -21.96 -21.30 1.70
CA GLY A 209 -21.32 -20.04 2.09
C GLY A 209 -19.84 -20.18 2.43
N GLN A 210 -19.45 -21.28 3.08
CA GLN A 210 -18.05 -21.59 3.38
C GLN A 210 -17.22 -21.86 2.12
N HIS A 211 -17.70 -22.71 1.22
CA HIS A 211 -17.01 -22.96 -0.05
C HIS A 211 -16.80 -21.66 -0.85
N GLU A 212 -17.80 -20.77 -0.87
CA GLU A 212 -17.66 -19.47 -1.53
C GLU A 212 -16.64 -18.57 -0.85
N GLY A 213 -16.64 -18.55 0.48
CA GLY A 213 -15.66 -17.76 1.22
C GLY A 213 -14.24 -18.25 0.98
N VAL A 214 -14.01 -19.57 0.95
CA VAL A 214 -12.68 -20.11 0.63
C VAL A 214 -12.27 -19.75 -0.81
N ALA A 215 -13.20 -19.85 -1.76
CA ALA A 215 -12.95 -19.38 -3.13
C ALA A 215 -12.60 -17.89 -3.16
N PHE A 216 -13.29 -17.07 -2.37
CA PHE A 216 -12.99 -15.64 -2.24
C PHE A 216 -11.60 -15.40 -1.68
N LEU A 217 -11.22 -16.04 -0.58
CA LEU A 217 -9.89 -15.88 0.02
C LEU A 217 -8.77 -16.31 -0.93
N ARG A 218 -8.95 -17.43 -1.66
CA ARG A 218 -8.01 -17.87 -2.70
C ARG A 218 -7.91 -16.87 -3.83
N TRP A 219 -9.04 -16.33 -4.28
CA TRP A 219 -9.06 -15.27 -5.29
C TRP A 219 -8.28 -14.03 -4.81
N LEU A 220 -8.44 -13.59 -3.56
CA LEU A 220 -7.65 -12.49 -2.99
C LEU A 220 -6.14 -12.76 -3.01
N GLN A 221 -5.73 -13.99 -2.67
CA GLN A 221 -4.33 -14.45 -2.70
C GLN A 221 -3.72 -14.36 -4.11
N GLU A 222 -4.53 -14.50 -5.16
CA GLU A 222 -4.11 -14.40 -6.56
C GLU A 222 -3.94 -12.95 -7.05
N GLN A 223 -3.36 -12.09 -6.20
CA GLN A 223 -3.05 -10.68 -6.45
C GLN A 223 -4.27 -9.78 -6.67
N HIS A 224 -5.45 -10.19 -6.19
CA HIS A 224 -6.64 -9.34 -6.19
C HIS A 224 -6.72 -8.46 -4.92
N PHE A 225 -5.85 -8.70 -3.94
CA PHE A 225 -5.77 -7.90 -2.71
C PHE A 225 -4.33 -7.66 -2.30
N THR A 226 -4.03 -6.43 -1.90
CA THR A 226 -2.80 -6.06 -1.20
C THR A 226 -3.07 -6.10 0.30
N PHE A 227 -2.77 -7.22 0.96
CA PHE A 227 -2.68 -7.35 2.41
C PHE A 227 -1.63 -6.41 3.01
N LEU A 228 -2.06 -5.59 3.98
CA LEU A 228 -1.21 -4.63 4.69
C LEU A 228 -1.07 -4.97 6.18
N GLY A 229 -2.04 -5.68 6.75
CA GLY A 229 -1.96 -6.19 8.12
C GLY A 229 -2.89 -7.35 8.37
N ALA A 230 -2.55 -8.17 9.37
CA ALA A 230 -3.41 -9.26 9.83
C ALA A 230 -3.35 -9.36 11.36
N ARG A 231 -4.45 -9.79 12.00
CA ARG A 231 -4.49 -10.06 13.45
C ARG A 231 -5.61 -11.03 13.78
N ASP A 232 -5.37 -11.92 14.73
CA ASP A 232 -6.40 -12.83 15.21
C ASP A 232 -7.14 -12.24 16.41
N TYR A 233 -8.42 -12.56 16.49
CA TYR A 233 -9.29 -12.24 17.61
C TYR A 233 -10.00 -13.50 18.08
N THR A 234 -10.19 -13.62 19.39
CA THR A 234 -10.97 -14.67 20.03
C THR A 234 -12.36 -14.14 20.35
N LEU A 235 -13.38 -14.95 20.05
CA LEU A 235 -14.76 -14.69 20.41
C LEU A 235 -15.02 -15.16 21.85
N SER A 236 -15.41 -14.24 22.73
CA SER A 236 -15.87 -14.58 24.08
C SER A 236 -17.37 -14.30 24.20
N ARG A 237 -18.11 -15.26 24.77
CA ARG A 237 -19.56 -15.15 25.03
C ARG A 237 -19.80 -15.12 26.53
N SER A 238 -20.47 -14.07 27.01
CA SER A 238 -20.85 -13.90 28.42
C SER A 238 -22.33 -13.51 28.51
N GLY A 239 -23.21 -14.50 28.61
CA GLY A 239 -24.66 -14.28 28.49
C GLY A 239 -25.03 -13.88 27.06
N ASP A 240 -25.81 -12.80 26.91
CA ASP A 240 -26.17 -12.23 25.61
C ASP A 240 -25.08 -11.33 25.02
N GLU A 241 -24.02 -11.05 25.78
CA GLU A 241 -22.89 -10.24 25.33
C GLU A 241 -21.85 -11.10 24.61
N VAL A 242 -21.56 -10.75 23.36
CA VAL A 242 -20.45 -11.33 22.60
C VAL A 242 -19.39 -10.26 22.37
N ARG A 243 -18.13 -10.62 22.64
CA ARG A 243 -16.97 -9.73 22.53
C ARG A 243 -15.90 -10.36 21.66
N LEU A 244 -15.09 -9.51 21.03
CA LEU A 244 -13.88 -9.90 20.32
C LEU A 244 -12.66 -9.34 21.05
N GLU A 245 -11.74 -10.23 21.39
CA GLU A 245 -10.51 -9.90 22.09
C GLU A 245 -9.30 -10.20 21.20
N ALA A 246 -8.43 -9.22 21.02
CA ALA A 246 -7.23 -9.39 20.20
C ALA A 246 -6.31 -10.44 20.82
N VAL A 247 -5.87 -11.40 20.01
CA VAL A 247 -4.87 -12.38 20.43
C VAL A 247 -3.51 -11.69 20.48
N ALA A 248 -2.90 -11.66 21.67
CA ALA A 248 -1.58 -11.05 21.88
C ALA A 248 -0.54 -11.61 20.91
N HIS A 249 0.33 -10.74 20.39
CA HIS A 249 1.41 -11.07 19.46
C HIS A 249 0.98 -11.72 18.12
N SER A 250 -0.33 -11.78 17.82
CA SER A 250 -0.81 -12.31 16.53
C SER A 250 -0.79 -11.30 15.39
N GLY A 251 -0.48 -10.03 15.71
CA GLY A 251 -0.49 -8.90 14.79
C GLY A 251 0.70 -8.88 13.81
N LEU A 252 0.38 -8.69 12.54
CA LEU A 252 1.30 -8.65 11.40
C LEU A 252 1.12 -7.35 10.60
N GLY A 253 2.18 -6.93 9.91
CA GLY A 253 2.17 -5.72 9.08
C GLY A 253 1.84 -4.46 9.86
N ILE A 254 0.93 -3.63 9.35
CA ILE A 254 0.46 -2.41 10.03
C ILE A 254 -0.29 -2.68 11.35
N LEU A 255 -0.59 -3.96 11.65
CA LEU A 255 -1.21 -4.39 12.91
C LEU A 255 -0.21 -5.02 13.88
N ARG A 256 1.10 -4.79 13.71
CA ARG A 256 2.11 -5.16 14.73
C ARG A 256 1.88 -4.41 16.05
N GLY A 257 2.46 -4.96 17.12
CA GLY A 257 2.37 -4.37 18.47
C GLY A 257 1.05 -4.65 19.19
N GLU A 258 0.79 -3.88 20.25
CA GLU A 258 -0.43 -4.03 21.05
C GLU A 258 -1.68 -3.65 20.27
N ALA A 259 -2.81 -4.24 20.66
CA ALA A 259 -4.08 -3.89 20.07
C ALA A 259 -4.57 -2.55 20.58
N GLN A 260 -4.63 -1.58 19.66
CA GLN A 260 -5.24 -0.26 19.91
C GLN A 260 -6.77 -0.29 19.79
N THR A 261 -7.35 -1.42 19.37
CA THR A 261 -8.79 -1.61 19.31
C THR A 261 -9.33 -1.93 20.72
N PRO A 262 -10.23 -1.11 21.27
CA PRO A 262 -10.84 -1.40 22.56
C PRO A 262 -11.63 -2.72 22.47
N VAL A 263 -11.65 -3.48 23.56
CA VAL A 263 -12.56 -4.64 23.70
C VAL A 263 -13.98 -4.10 23.64
N SER A 264 -14.67 -4.32 22.52
CA SER A 264 -16.00 -3.80 22.27
C SER A 264 -17.02 -4.93 22.18
N LEU A 265 -18.22 -4.66 22.68
CA LEU A 265 -19.41 -5.44 22.34
C LEU A 265 -19.57 -5.46 20.81
N LEU A 266 -19.84 -6.64 20.27
CA LEU A 266 -20.12 -6.79 18.85
C LEU A 266 -21.43 -6.05 18.50
N PRO A 267 -21.43 -5.17 17.49
CA PRO A 267 -22.67 -4.60 16.97
C PRO A 267 -23.55 -5.70 16.35
N LYS A 268 -24.85 -5.43 16.22
CA LYS A 268 -25.84 -6.40 15.71
C LYS A 268 -25.44 -7.03 14.38
N ASP A 269 -25.03 -6.22 13.41
CA ASP A 269 -24.64 -6.69 12.07
C ASP A 269 -23.45 -7.66 12.14
N ALA A 270 -22.53 -7.47 13.09
CA ALA A 270 -21.41 -8.37 13.29
C ALA A 270 -21.82 -9.68 13.99
N LEU A 271 -22.83 -9.64 14.87
CA LEU A 271 -23.45 -10.84 15.45
C LEU A 271 -24.16 -11.65 14.37
N GLU A 272 -24.95 -11.01 13.52
CA GLU A 272 -25.61 -11.64 12.37
C GLU A 272 -24.58 -12.31 11.45
N PHE A 273 -23.46 -11.64 11.18
CA PHE A 273 -22.36 -12.26 10.46
C PHE A 273 -21.85 -13.51 11.20
N VAL A 274 -21.53 -13.44 12.49
CA VAL A 274 -21.02 -14.59 13.28
C VAL A 274 -21.98 -15.78 13.23
N GLU A 275 -23.29 -15.55 13.28
CA GLU A 275 -24.34 -16.58 13.27
C GLU A 275 -24.68 -17.10 11.86
N SER A 276 -24.37 -16.34 10.81
CA SER A 276 -24.62 -16.75 9.41
C SER A 276 -23.71 -17.90 8.93
N ASP A 277 -24.02 -18.46 7.75
CA ASP A 277 -23.17 -19.44 7.08
C ASP A 277 -22.03 -18.81 6.25
N GLN A 278 -21.95 -17.48 6.21
CA GLN A 278 -20.92 -16.72 5.50
C GLN A 278 -19.58 -16.83 6.24
N LEU A 279 -18.52 -17.18 5.51
CA LEU A 279 -17.17 -17.34 6.09
C LEU A 279 -16.40 -16.02 6.19
N VAL A 280 -16.58 -15.13 5.21
CA VAL A 280 -15.80 -13.89 5.08
C VAL A 280 -16.74 -12.71 4.92
N LEU A 281 -16.63 -11.72 5.80
CA LEU A 281 -17.26 -10.42 5.64
C LEU A 281 -16.24 -9.41 5.13
N ALA A 282 -16.54 -8.75 4.01
CA ALA A 282 -15.76 -7.66 3.47
C ALA A 282 -16.49 -6.32 3.71
N THR A 283 -15.79 -5.36 4.30
CA THR A 283 -16.31 -4.00 4.53
C THR A 283 -15.18 -2.96 4.49
N LYS A 284 -15.48 -1.68 4.69
CA LYS A 284 -14.47 -0.62 4.86
C LYS A 284 -14.15 -0.41 6.32
N ALA A 285 -12.86 -0.35 6.65
CA ALA A 285 -12.41 0.11 7.95
C ALA A 285 -12.59 1.64 8.06
N MET A 286 -12.79 2.13 9.29
CA MET A 286 -12.78 3.57 9.60
C MET A 286 -11.34 4.13 9.72
N THR A 287 -10.38 3.51 9.02
CA THR A 287 -8.98 3.91 9.03
C THR A 287 -8.48 4.04 7.60
N ARG A 288 -7.74 5.12 7.33
CA ARG A 288 -7.12 5.38 6.02
C ARG A 288 -5.83 4.59 5.88
N ALA A 289 -5.53 4.15 4.67
CA ALA A 289 -4.26 3.51 4.36
C ALA A 289 -3.09 4.49 4.52
N THR A 290 -2.01 4.03 5.14
CA THR A 290 -0.72 4.72 5.20
C THR A 290 0.25 4.23 4.13
N VAL A 291 -0.05 3.07 3.52
CA VAL A 291 0.76 2.39 2.50
C VAL A 291 0.04 2.41 1.14
N HIS A 292 0.82 2.54 0.06
CA HIS A 292 0.44 2.42 -1.34
C HIS A 292 -0.43 3.57 -1.91
N ARG A 293 -1.63 3.84 -1.38
CA ARG A 293 -2.49 4.90 -1.94
C ARG A 293 -3.52 5.47 -0.96
N PRO A 294 -4.01 6.70 -1.17
CA PRO A 294 -4.95 7.37 -0.26
C PRO A 294 -6.38 6.82 -0.36
N ALA A 295 -6.60 5.63 0.19
CA ALA A 295 -7.90 4.97 0.26
C ALA A 295 -8.29 4.66 1.72
N TRP A 296 -9.58 4.41 1.95
CA TRP A 296 -10.01 3.71 3.15
C TRP A 296 -9.56 2.26 3.06
N LEU A 297 -9.06 1.70 4.16
CA LEU A 297 -8.64 0.30 4.19
C LEU A 297 -9.87 -0.60 4.02
N ASP A 298 -9.70 -1.64 3.23
CA ASP A 298 -10.62 -2.76 3.18
C ASP A 298 -10.37 -3.66 4.39
N TYR A 299 -11.46 -4.08 5.03
CA TYR A 299 -11.51 -4.93 6.20
C TYR A 299 -12.11 -6.26 5.80
N LEU A 300 -11.38 -7.35 6.07
CA LEU A 300 -11.86 -8.71 5.87
C LEU A 300 -11.89 -9.43 7.22
N ALA A 301 -13.09 -9.73 7.73
CA ALA A 301 -13.27 -10.63 8.87
C ALA A 301 -13.48 -12.05 8.35
N VAL A 302 -12.54 -12.93 8.65
CA VAL A 302 -12.60 -14.35 8.30
C VAL A 302 -12.87 -15.15 9.56
N LYS A 303 -13.99 -15.89 9.62
CA LYS A 303 -14.30 -16.71 10.79
C LYS A 303 -13.24 -17.78 10.99
N ARG A 304 -12.90 -18.04 12.25
CA ARG A 304 -12.06 -19.14 12.69
C ARG A 304 -12.90 -20.17 13.42
N PHE A 305 -12.56 -21.44 13.26
CA PHE A 305 -13.31 -22.55 13.81
C PHE A 305 -12.45 -23.44 14.70
N ASP A 306 -13.06 -24.07 15.70
CA ASP A 306 -12.46 -25.20 16.41
C ASP A 306 -12.67 -26.53 15.67
N GLU A 307 -12.14 -27.61 16.26
CA GLU A 307 -12.29 -28.98 15.75
C GLU A 307 -13.75 -29.46 15.69
N SER A 308 -14.64 -28.87 16.50
CA SER A 308 -16.08 -29.16 16.47
C SER A 308 -16.84 -28.38 15.39
N GLY A 309 -16.16 -27.45 14.70
CA GLY A 309 -16.73 -26.60 13.66
C GLY A 309 -17.46 -25.36 14.20
N GLN A 310 -17.32 -25.05 15.49
CA GLN A 310 -17.89 -23.86 16.11
C GLN A 310 -17.00 -22.63 15.88
N VAL A 311 -17.61 -21.46 15.75
CA VAL A 311 -16.88 -20.20 15.56
C VAL A 311 -16.22 -19.79 16.88
N VAL A 312 -14.89 -19.74 16.90
CA VAL A 312 -14.08 -19.37 18.07
C VAL A 312 -13.49 -17.97 17.98
N GLY A 313 -13.66 -17.29 16.85
CA GLY A 313 -13.04 -15.99 16.61
C GLY A 313 -13.00 -15.61 15.15
N GLU A 314 -12.15 -14.64 14.85
CA GLU A 314 -11.86 -14.20 13.48
C GLU A 314 -10.37 -13.97 13.27
N THR A 315 -9.90 -14.20 12.04
CA THR A 315 -8.71 -13.53 11.54
C THR A 315 -9.15 -12.31 10.76
N ARG A 316 -8.64 -11.17 11.18
CA ARG A 316 -8.86 -9.88 10.54
C ARG A 316 -7.72 -9.58 9.59
N PHE A 317 -8.02 -9.30 8.33
CA PHE A 317 -7.06 -8.73 7.38
C PHE A 317 -7.44 -7.29 7.05
N LEU A 318 -6.43 -6.42 6.96
CA LEU A 318 -6.54 -5.08 6.43
C LEU A 318 -5.73 -4.97 5.15
N GLY A 319 -6.25 -4.24 4.18
CA GLY A 319 -5.53 -4.04 2.94
C GLY A 319 -6.31 -3.22 1.92
N LEU A 320 -6.00 -3.43 0.64
CA LEU A 320 -6.59 -2.72 -0.48
C LEU A 320 -6.85 -3.68 -1.64
N TYR A 321 -8.03 -3.62 -2.26
CA TYR A 321 -8.24 -4.30 -3.55
C TYR A 321 -7.28 -3.76 -4.62
N THR A 322 -6.72 -4.64 -5.45
CA THR A 322 -5.78 -4.24 -6.51
C THR A 322 -6.50 -3.79 -7.77
N SER A 323 -5.79 -3.14 -8.70
CA SER A 323 -6.36 -2.82 -10.03
C SER A 323 -6.88 -4.07 -10.75
N LYS A 324 -6.24 -5.23 -10.54
CA LYS A 324 -6.69 -6.52 -11.04
C LYS A 324 -8.09 -6.90 -10.51
N ALA A 325 -8.36 -6.64 -9.23
CA ALA A 325 -9.70 -6.86 -8.65
C ALA A 325 -10.76 -5.95 -9.26
N TYR A 326 -10.44 -4.67 -9.50
CA TYR A 326 -11.39 -3.74 -10.14
C TYR A 326 -11.70 -4.10 -11.58
N ALA A 327 -10.72 -4.65 -12.31
CA ALA A 327 -10.86 -5.07 -13.70
C ALA A 327 -11.48 -6.48 -13.87
N ALA A 328 -11.62 -7.25 -12.79
CA ALA A 328 -12.15 -8.61 -12.87
C ALA A 328 -13.63 -8.61 -13.30
N PRO A 329 -14.04 -9.56 -14.16
CA PRO A 329 -15.45 -9.78 -14.49
C PRO A 329 -16.27 -10.10 -13.23
N VAL A 330 -17.49 -9.57 -13.14
CA VAL A 330 -18.40 -9.81 -12.00
C VAL A 330 -18.64 -11.30 -11.75
N SER A 331 -18.67 -12.11 -12.81
CA SER A 331 -18.84 -13.57 -12.76
C SER A 331 -17.65 -14.32 -12.17
N GLU A 332 -16.45 -13.72 -12.18
CA GLU A 332 -15.22 -14.34 -11.66
C GLU A 332 -14.97 -14.00 -10.20
N ILE A 333 -15.56 -12.91 -9.69
CA ILE A 333 -15.37 -12.47 -8.31
C ILE A 333 -16.26 -13.33 -7.38
N PRO A 334 -15.69 -14.16 -6.49
CA PRO A 334 -16.49 -14.96 -5.57
C PRO A 334 -17.31 -14.07 -4.62
N GLN A 335 -18.42 -14.60 -4.10
CA GLN A 335 -19.50 -13.88 -3.39
C GLN A 335 -20.27 -12.88 -4.28
N VAL A 336 -19.58 -12.06 -5.08
CA VAL A 336 -20.19 -11.14 -6.04
C VAL A 336 -20.94 -11.90 -7.14
N ARG A 337 -20.32 -12.93 -7.73
CA ARG A 337 -20.95 -13.76 -8.77
C ARG A 337 -22.26 -14.40 -8.31
N ARG A 338 -22.37 -14.79 -7.04
CA ARG A 338 -23.63 -15.34 -6.48
C ARG A 338 -24.71 -14.28 -6.39
N ARG A 339 -24.36 -13.06 -5.96
CA ARG A 339 -25.28 -11.91 -5.95
C ARG A 339 -25.74 -11.56 -7.36
N ALA A 340 -24.84 -11.56 -8.34
CA ALA A 340 -25.18 -11.36 -9.75
C ALA A 340 -26.15 -12.41 -10.28
N VAL A 341 -25.92 -13.70 -9.99
CA VAL A 341 -26.86 -14.78 -10.33
C VAL A 341 -28.22 -14.57 -9.66
N ALA A 342 -28.26 -14.15 -8.40
CA ALA A 342 -29.51 -13.85 -7.69
C ALA A 342 -30.27 -12.67 -8.34
N VAL A 343 -29.56 -11.64 -8.81
CA VAL A 343 -30.13 -10.52 -9.57
C VAL A 343 -30.77 -10.98 -10.88
N MET A 344 -30.04 -11.80 -11.65
CA MET A 344 -30.56 -12.35 -12.91
C MET A 344 -31.81 -13.21 -12.68
N ALA A 345 -31.80 -14.06 -11.64
CA ALA A 345 -32.94 -14.89 -11.27
C ALA A 345 -34.15 -14.07 -10.80
N ALA A 346 -33.92 -13.03 -9.99
CA ALA A 346 -34.99 -12.17 -9.48
C ALA A 346 -35.64 -11.29 -10.56
N ALA A 347 -34.87 -10.93 -11.61
CA ALA A 347 -35.39 -10.17 -12.74
C ALA A 347 -36.20 -11.02 -13.73
N ASP A 348 -36.17 -12.36 -13.61
CA ASP A 348 -36.86 -13.33 -14.47
C ASP A 348 -36.62 -13.06 -15.98
N VAL A 349 -35.41 -12.65 -16.33
CA VAL A 349 -35.02 -12.34 -17.71
C VAL A 349 -34.63 -13.61 -18.46
N VAL A 350 -35.04 -13.69 -19.73
CA VAL A 350 -34.63 -14.80 -20.61
C VAL A 350 -33.11 -14.74 -20.83
N PRO A 351 -32.37 -15.86 -20.69
CA PRO A 351 -30.93 -15.90 -21.00
C PRO A 351 -30.61 -15.35 -22.39
N ASP A 352 -29.49 -14.63 -22.52
CA ASP A 352 -29.02 -13.99 -23.76
C ASP A 352 -29.94 -12.92 -24.39
N SER A 353 -31.07 -12.61 -23.76
CA SER A 353 -31.97 -11.53 -24.18
C SER A 353 -31.33 -10.15 -24.07
N HIS A 354 -31.95 -9.16 -24.73
CA HIS A 354 -31.53 -7.76 -24.58
C HIS A 354 -31.54 -7.32 -23.11
N ALA A 355 -32.61 -7.64 -22.37
CA ALA A 355 -32.73 -7.32 -20.96
C ALA A 355 -31.64 -7.99 -20.10
N ALA A 356 -31.31 -9.26 -20.37
CA ALA A 356 -30.22 -9.95 -19.67
C ALA A 356 -28.86 -9.29 -19.95
N LYS A 357 -28.60 -8.89 -21.19
CA LYS A 357 -27.37 -8.15 -21.56
C LYS A 357 -27.31 -6.77 -20.91
N SER A 358 -28.42 -6.04 -20.88
CA SER A 358 -28.52 -4.75 -20.20
C SER A 358 -28.29 -4.90 -18.69
N LEU A 359 -28.89 -5.90 -18.05
CA LEU A 359 -28.71 -6.15 -16.62
C LEU A 359 -27.26 -6.55 -16.29
N GLN A 360 -26.62 -7.35 -17.14
CA GLN A 360 -25.19 -7.67 -17.00
C GLN A 360 -24.33 -6.42 -17.12
N ALA A 361 -24.60 -5.55 -18.12
CA ALA A 361 -23.89 -4.28 -18.27
C ALA A 361 -24.08 -3.35 -17.05
N ILE A 362 -25.27 -3.33 -16.45
CA ILE A 362 -25.52 -2.59 -15.20
C ILE A 362 -24.65 -3.13 -14.07
N LEU A 363 -24.58 -4.45 -13.88
CA LEU A 363 -23.74 -5.07 -12.85
C LEU A 363 -22.23 -4.84 -13.10
N ASP A 364 -21.81 -4.88 -14.37
CA ASP A 364 -20.43 -4.64 -14.75
C ASP A 364 -20.01 -3.18 -14.52
N ALA A 365 -20.93 -2.23 -14.72
CA ALA A 365 -20.74 -0.81 -14.45
C ALA A 365 -20.98 -0.41 -12.98
N TYR A 366 -21.54 -1.30 -12.16
CA TYR A 366 -21.86 -1.02 -10.75
C TYR A 366 -20.56 -0.75 -9.96
N PRO A 367 -20.50 0.29 -9.08
CA PRO A 367 -19.30 0.62 -8.33
C PRO A 367 -18.72 -0.59 -7.59
N ARG A 368 -17.48 -0.96 -7.90
CA ARG A 368 -16.86 -2.21 -7.40
C ARG A 368 -16.79 -2.26 -5.87
N ASP A 369 -16.47 -1.14 -5.23
CA ASP A 369 -16.42 -1.05 -3.77
C ASP A 369 -17.79 -1.31 -3.11
N GLU A 370 -18.88 -0.87 -3.75
CA GLU A 370 -20.23 -1.18 -3.28
C GLU A 370 -20.59 -2.63 -3.58
N LEU A 371 -20.27 -3.12 -4.79
CA LEU A 371 -20.58 -4.48 -5.21
C LEU A 371 -19.96 -5.53 -4.28
N MET A 372 -18.78 -5.25 -3.71
CA MET A 372 -18.13 -6.12 -2.74
C MET A 372 -18.92 -6.21 -1.42
N GLN A 373 -19.61 -5.14 -1.00
CA GLN A 373 -20.22 -5.01 0.33
C GLN A 373 -21.74 -5.20 0.35
N VAL A 374 -22.42 -4.88 -0.74
CA VAL A 374 -23.89 -4.86 -0.82
C VAL A 374 -24.51 -6.25 -0.67
N ASP A 375 -25.61 -6.35 0.07
CA ASP A 375 -26.37 -7.59 0.17
C ASP A 375 -27.17 -7.88 -1.13
N ALA A 376 -27.60 -9.14 -1.30
CA ALA A 376 -28.33 -9.54 -2.50
C ALA A 376 -29.68 -8.80 -2.67
N PRO A 377 -30.56 -8.70 -1.65
CA PRO A 377 -31.81 -7.93 -1.75
C PRO A 377 -31.63 -6.49 -2.23
N THR A 378 -30.67 -5.76 -1.67
CA THR A 378 -30.36 -4.38 -2.01
C THR A 378 -29.85 -4.27 -3.45
N LEU A 379 -28.92 -5.15 -3.86
CA LEU A 379 -28.41 -5.16 -5.23
C LEU A 379 -29.50 -5.48 -6.26
N ILE A 380 -30.40 -6.42 -5.95
CA ILE A 380 -31.58 -6.73 -6.79
C ILE A 380 -32.43 -5.48 -6.99
N ALA A 381 -32.77 -4.78 -5.89
CA ALA A 381 -33.59 -3.58 -5.95
C ALA A 381 -32.93 -2.49 -6.82
N HIS A 382 -31.62 -2.26 -6.67
CA HIS A 382 -30.87 -1.28 -7.45
C HIS A 382 -30.81 -1.67 -8.93
N ALA A 383 -30.34 -2.88 -9.24
CA ALA A 383 -30.10 -3.32 -10.62
C ALA A 383 -31.40 -3.36 -11.44
N VAL A 384 -32.48 -3.90 -10.87
CA VAL A 384 -33.81 -3.91 -11.52
C VAL A 384 -34.38 -2.49 -11.65
N GLY A 385 -34.15 -1.64 -10.65
CA GLY A 385 -34.55 -0.23 -10.70
C GLY A 385 -33.87 0.53 -11.84
N ILE A 386 -32.55 0.35 -12.01
CA ILE A 386 -31.76 0.98 -13.08
C ILE A 386 -32.23 0.47 -14.46
N LEU A 387 -32.45 -0.84 -14.61
CA LEU A 387 -32.93 -1.43 -15.86
C LEU A 387 -34.25 -0.77 -16.30
N ARG A 388 -35.22 -0.66 -15.38
CA ARG A 388 -36.51 0.00 -15.65
C ARG A 388 -36.39 1.48 -16.03
N LEU A 389 -35.36 2.17 -15.54
CA LEU A 389 -35.10 3.57 -15.90
C LEU A 389 -34.47 3.71 -17.28
N GLN A 390 -33.64 2.75 -17.71
CA GLN A 390 -33.02 2.75 -19.05
C GLN A 390 -33.99 2.40 -20.17
N GLU A 391 -35.07 1.68 -19.85
CA GLU A 391 -36.14 1.32 -20.81
C GLU A 391 -37.22 2.40 -20.95
N ARG A 392 -37.12 3.49 -20.19
CA ARG A 392 -37.95 4.70 -20.33
C ARG A 392 -37.26 5.70 -21.24
#